data_AF-A0A1M4WFH7-F1
#
_entry.id   AF-A0A1M4WFH7-F1
#
_cell.length_a   1.000
_cell.length_b   1.000
_cell.length_c   1.000
_cell.angle_alpha   90.00
_cell.angle_beta   90.00
_cell.angle_gamma   90.00
#
_symmetry.space_group_name_H-M   'P 1'
#
loop_
_entity.id
_entity.type
_entity.pdbx_description
1 polymer ?
#
loop_
_entity_poly.entity_id
_entity_poly.type
_entity_poly.pdbx_seq_one_letter_code
_entity_poly.pdbx_strand_id
1 'polypeptide(L)'
;MKKCYAKVIVEGSPITKSNFKLFNTQGRAILPYNTGKYYDRYAIYEEEIALKARSQNPDIVLDEALIAILKVYYKSEKRHPDTNNVTKSIFDGIEKSGLIINDAQIRRIIIEEFYDKENPRFELELFGESSYKINYEVLEKASKDEKITYCPPPNTKGKLNKNTKNTKNKTDSLTICSICGKKIKNNDFITGDKGRTIICKSCLGKML
;
A
#
# COMPACT_ATOMS: atom_id res chain seq x y z
N MET A 1 -16.89 17.20 34.77
CA MET A 1 -17.07 16.13 33.76
C MET A 1 -15.69 15.76 33.25
N LYS A 2 -15.29 14.49 33.39
CA LYS A 2 -14.00 14.01 32.86
C LYS A 2 -14.12 14.11 31.33
N LYS A 3 -13.23 14.85 30.67
CA LYS A 3 -13.24 14.92 29.20
C LYS A 3 -12.80 13.54 28.70
N CYS A 4 -13.71 12.78 28.08
CA CYS A 4 -13.39 11.53 27.41
C CYS A 4 -12.72 11.86 26.07
N TYR A 5 -11.47 12.29 26.16
CA TYR A 5 -10.64 12.70 25.04
C TYR A 5 -9.20 12.35 25.32
N ALA A 6 -8.52 11.81 24.30
CA ALA A 6 -7.07 11.60 24.33
C ALA A 6 -6.49 11.94 22.96
N LYS A 7 -5.27 12.48 22.96
CA LYS A 7 -4.47 12.71 21.76
C LYS A 7 -3.14 12.01 21.90
N VAL A 8 -2.76 11.29 20.86
CA VAL A 8 -1.49 10.56 20.77
C VAL A 8 -0.76 10.97 19.51
N ILE A 9 0.48 11.40 19.65
CA ILE A 9 1.37 11.73 18.55
C ILE A 9 2.59 10.81 18.63
N VAL A 10 2.89 10.10 17.55
CA VAL A 10 4.08 9.25 17.47
C VAL A 10 4.85 9.60 16.21
N GLU A 11 6.12 9.92 16.41
CA GLU A 11 7.06 10.26 15.35
C GLU A 11 7.44 9.02 14.52
N GLY A 12 7.87 9.25 13.29
CA GLY A 12 8.24 8.20 12.35
C GLY A 12 7.11 7.84 11.39
N SER A 13 7.49 7.28 10.24
CA SER A 13 6.51 6.80 9.25
C SER A 13 5.81 5.56 9.79
N PRO A 14 4.46 5.54 9.82
CA PRO A 14 3.76 4.38 10.33
C PRO A 14 4.03 3.13 9.50
N ILE A 15 4.08 1.99 10.19
CA ILE A 15 4.46 0.71 9.59
C ILE A 15 3.24 -0.21 9.59
N THR A 16 2.96 -0.87 8.47
CA THR A 16 1.88 -1.87 8.39
C THR A 16 2.28 -3.20 8.98
N LYS A 17 1.44 -3.77 9.84
CA LYS A 17 1.64 -5.13 10.36
C LYS A 17 1.70 -6.14 9.21
N SER A 18 2.80 -6.89 9.09
CA SER A 18 2.80 -8.09 8.23
C SER A 18 2.34 -9.28 9.05
N ASN A 19 1.28 -9.94 8.59
CA ASN A 19 0.80 -11.19 9.20
C ASN A 19 1.68 -12.38 8.75
N PHE A 20 3.01 -12.25 8.83
CA PHE A 20 3.89 -13.35 8.51
C PHE A 20 3.88 -14.34 9.68
N LYS A 21 3.07 -15.40 9.54
CA LYS A 21 3.07 -16.53 10.46
C LYS A 21 3.95 -17.62 9.86
N LEU A 22 4.96 -18.06 10.60
CA LEU A 22 5.68 -19.29 10.27
C LEU A 22 4.79 -20.45 10.67
N PHE A 23 4.69 -21.49 9.85
CA PHE A 23 3.96 -22.70 10.20
C PHE A 23 4.97 -23.84 10.36
N ASN A 24 4.80 -24.65 11.41
CA ASN A 24 5.56 -25.88 11.53
C ASN A 24 5.04 -26.94 10.54
N THR A 25 5.73 -28.08 10.47
CA THR A 25 5.32 -29.23 9.65
C THR A 25 3.94 -29.79 9.99
N GLN A 26 3.38 -29.46 11.15
CA GLN A 26 2.04 -29.84 11.61
C GLN A 26 0.97 -28.74 11.38
N GLY A 27 1.32 -27.65 10.67
CA GLY A 27 0.40 -26.55 10.38
C GLY A 27 0.10 -25.63 11.56
N ARG A 28 0.79 -25.77 12.70
CA ARG A 28 0.68 -24.82 13.82
C ARG A 28 1.50 -23.57 13.53
N ALA A 29 0.89 -22.41 13.73
CA ALA A 29 1.57 -21.13 13.62
C ALA A 29 2.60 -20.99 14.76
N ILE A 30 3.87 -20.83 14.41
CA ILE A 30 4.96 -20.43 15.30
C ILE A 30 5.16 -18.93 15.12
N LEU A 31 5.05 -18.20 16.23
CA LEU A 31 5.47 -16.80 16.26
C LEU A 31 6.99 -16.76 16.49
N PRO A 32 7.79 -16.11 15.62
CA PRO A 32 9.22 -15.95 15.88
C PRO A 32 9.43 -15.21 17.20
N TYR A 33 10.27 -15.75 18.08
CA TYR A 33 10.63 -15.14 19.35
C TYR A 33 11.35 -13.80 19.12
N ASN A 34 11.13 -12.82 20.00
CA ASN A 34 11.75 -11.50 19.89
C ASN A 34 13.28 -11.62 20.01
N THR A 35 13.99 -11.50 18.89
CA THR A 35 15.45 -11.71 18.81
C THR A 35 16.25 -10.43 18.59
N GLY A 36 15.58 -9.27 18.53
CA GLY A 36 16.16 -7.98 18.17
C GLY A 36 16.49 -7.82 16.68
N LYS A 37 15.91 -8.63 15.79
CA LYS A 37 16.16 -8.54 14.34
C LYS A 37 15.00 -7.85 13.61
N TYR A 38 15.15 -7.61 12.32
CA TYR A 38 14.18 -6.87 11.49
C TYR A 38 12.72 -7.35 11.62
N TYR A 39 12.48 -8.64 11.86
CA TYR A 39 11.13 -9.19 12.03
C TYR A 39 10.44 -8.72 13.33
N ASP A 40 11.20 -8.24 14.31
CA ASP A 40 10.68 -7.73 15.58
C ASP A 40 10.19 -6.28 15.50
N ARG A 41 10.38 -5.63 14.34
CA ARG A 41 10.03 -4.22 14.11
C ARG A 41 8.57 -3.88 14.45
N TYR A 42 7.65 -4.83 14.31
CA TYR A 42 6.23 -4.61 14.63
C TYR A 42 6.01 -4.57 16.13
N ALA A 43 6.60 -5.51 16.87
CA ALA A 43 6.51 -5.53 18.32
C ALA A 43 7.18 -4.30 18.94
N ILE A 44 8.34 -3.89 18.40
CA ILE A 44 9.03 -2.65 18.82
C ILE A 44 8.18 -1.42 18.54
N TYR A 45 7.56 -1.34 17.35
CA TYR A 45 6.69 -0.24 16.98
C TYR A 45 5.44 -0.16 17.87
N GLU A 46 4.80 -1.30 18.15
CA GLU A 46 3.66 -1.38 19.07
C GLU A 46 4.05 -0.94 20.50
N GLU A 47 5.25 -1.32 20.99
CA GLU A 47 5.77 -0.85 22.28
C GLU A 47 6.07 0.66 22.29
N GLU A 48 6.62 1.19 21.20
CA GLU A 48 6.90 2.62 21.05
C GLU A 48 5.61 3.44 21.12
N ILE A 49 4.57 3.00 20.40
CA ILE A 49 3.23 3.59 20.48
C ILE A 49 2.72 3.52 21.92
N ALA A 50 2.82 2.35 22.56
CA ALA A 50 2.31 2.15 23.91
C ALA A 50 3.01 3.04 24.95
N LEU A 51 4.32 3.25 24.80
CA LEU A 51 5.10 4.14 25.64
C LEU A 51 4.70 5.61 25.44
N LYS A 52 4.62 6.06 24.18
CA LYS A 52 4.28 7.44 23.85
C LYS A 52 2.85 7.78 24.26
N ALA A 53 1.90 6.88 24.04
CA ALA A 53 0.51 7.06 24.43
C ALA A 53 0.36 7.24 25.95
N ARG A 54 0.99 6.37 26.75
CA ARG A 54 1.01 6.47 28.22
C ARG A 54 1.70 7.72 28.72
N SER A 55 2.82 8.09 28.09
CA SER A 55 3.57 9.29 28.47
C SER A 55 2.79 10.58 28.20
N GLN A 56 1.99 10.62 27.12
CA GLN A 56 1.20 11.80 26.75
C GLN A 56 -0.13 11.87 27.49
N ASN A 57 -0.68 10.73 27.89
CA ASN A 57 -1.98 10.61 28.54
C ASN A 57 -1.85 9.78 29.83
N PRO A 58 -1.12 10.25 30.84
CA PRO A 58 -0.91 9.51 32.08
C PRO A 58 -2.24 9.31 32.83
N ASP A 59 -2.48 8.09 33.32
CA ASP A 59 -3.65 7.69 34.11
C ASP A 59 -5.02 7.89 33.41
N ILE A 60 -5.01 8.05 32.09
CA ILE A 60 -6.22 8.11 31.27
C ILE A 60 -6.50 6.71 30.72
N VAL A 61 -7.69 6.21 31.04
CA VAL A 61 -8.27 5.02 30.43
C VAL A 61 -9.64 5.42 29.91
N LEU A 62 -9.87 5.20 28.63
CA LEU A 62 -11.14 5.42 27.97
C LEU A 62 -11.92 4.10 27.95
N ASP A 63 -13.06 4.05 28.62
CA ASP A 63 -13.86 2.85 28.87
C ASP A 63 -15.20 2.80 28.11
N GLU A 64 -15.52 3.87 27.37
CA GLU A 64 -16.73 3.97 26.55
C GLU A 64 -16.48 3.76 25.05
N ALA A 65 -17.53 3.88 24.23
CA ALA A 65 -17.41 3.86 22.77
C ALA A 65 -16.72 5.13 22.26
N LEU A 66 -15.84 4.97 21.26
CA LEU A 66 -14.93 5.99 20.79
C LEU A 66 -15.10 6.29 19.30
N ILE A 67 -14.86 7.56 18.99
CA ILE A 67 -14.65 8.10 17.66
C ILE A 67 -13.15 8.37 17.52
N ALA A 68 -12.53 7.82 16.49
CA ALA A 68 -11.12 7.99 16.19
C ALA A 68 -10.92 8.88 14.96
N ILE A 69 -10.04 9.87 15.09
CA ILE A 69 -9.53 10.68 13.97
C ILE A 69 -8.05 10.40 13.86
N LEU A 70 -7.64 9.72 12.79
CA LEU A 70 -6.26 9.32 12.53
C LEU A 70 -5.71 10.15 11.37
N LYS A 71 -4.72 10.99 11.65
CA LYS A 71 -3.96 11.73 10.64
C LYS A 71 -2.60 11.07 10.48
N VAL A 72 -2.27 10.69 9.25
CA VAL A 72 -1.00 10.05 8.93
C VAL A 72 -0.18 10.96 8.04
N TYR A 73 1.07 11.23 8.43
CA TYR A 73 2.01 12.05 7.70
C TYR A 73 3.13 11.18 7.14
N TYR A 74 3.12 10.95 5.83
CA TYR A 74 4.12 10.14 5.14
C TYR A 74 5.29 10.98 4.62
N LYS A 75 6.48 10.37 4.60
CA LYS A 75 7.70 10.99 4.07
C LYS A 75 7.69 11.21 2.56
N SER A 76 6.95 10.37 1.81
CA SER A 76 6.94 10.41 0.35
C SER A 76 5.58 10.00 -0.21
N GLU A 77 5.12 10.74 -1.20
CA GLU A 77 3.91 10.48 -2.00
C GLU A 77 4.04 9.25 -2.91
N LYS A 78 5.26 8.88 -3.35
CA LYS A 78 5.43 7.83 -4.37
C LYS A 78 5.36 6.40 -3.82
N ARG A 79 5.84 6.21 -2.59
CA ARG A 79 5.88 4.89 -1.92
C ARG A 79 5.69 5.10 -0.42
N HIS A 80 4.49 4.82 0.03
CA HIS A 80 4.15 4.66 1.43
C HIS A 80 3.29 3.39 1.59
N PRO A 81 3.26 2.80 2.78
CA PRO A 81 2.31 1.73 3.05
C PRO A 81 0.86 2.19 2.86
N ASP A 82 -0.04 1.25 2.58
CA ASP A 82 -1.46 1.55 2.50
C ASP A 82 -1.97 2.04 3.87
N THR A 83 -2.55 3.23 3.88
CA THR A 83 -3.01 3.93 5.09
C THR A 83 -4.05 3.13 5.85
N ASN A 84 -4.91 2.40 5.13
CA ASN A 84 -5.89 1.51 5.73
C ASN A 84 -5.23 0.36 6.53
N ASN A 85 -4.10 -0.18 6.06
CA ASN A 85 -3.41 -1.29 6.70
C ASN A 85 -2.65 -0.85 7.96
N VAL A 86 -2.27 0.43 8.04
CA VAL A 86 -1.53 1.01 9.17
C VAL A 86 -2.40 1.07 10.43
N THR A 87 -3.71 1.25 10.28
CA THR A 87 -4.65 1.40 11.39
C THR A 87 -4.56 0.27 12.39
N LYS A 88 -4.47 -0.98 11.91
CA LYS A 88 -4.40 -2.17 12.75
C LYS A 88 -3.22 -2.14 13.71
N SER A 89 -2.02 -1.86 13.19
CA SER A 89 -0.81 -1.73 14.01
C SER A 89 -0.87 -0.58 15.00
N ILE A 90 -1.50 0.53 14.64
CA ILE A 90 -1.66 1.67 15.55
C ILE A 90 -2.60 1.30 16.70
N PHE A 91 -3.78 0.76 16.40
CA PHE A 91 -4.75 0.42 17.44
C PHE A 91 -4.27 -0.73 18.34
N ASP A 92 -3.56 -1.72 17.80
CA ASP A 92 -2.89 -2.76 18.61
C ASP A 92 -1.92 -2.12 19.63
N GLY A 93 -1.13 -1.12 19.21
CA GLY A 93 -0.22 -0.39 20.10
C GLY A 93 -0.95 0.50 21.12
N ILE A 94 -2.08 1.10 20.75
CA ILE A 94 -2.91 1.92 21.65
C ILE A 94 -3.63 1.06 22.68
N GLU A 95 -4.15 -0.11 22.31
CA GLU A 95 -4.73 -1.09 23.24
C GLU A 95 -3.67 -1.58 24.23
N LYS A 96 -2.47 -1.92 23.73
CA LYS A 96 -1.32 -2.32 24.56
C LYS A 96 -0.88 -1.23 25.54
N SER A 97 -1.13 0.03 25.22
CA SER A 97 -0.85 1.17 26.12
C SER A 97 -1.77 1.21 27.34
N GLY A 98 -2.95 0.57 27.27
CA GLY A 98 -4.01 0.68 28.27
C GLY A 98 -4.84 1.96 28.17
N LEU A 99 -4.58 2.83 27.18
CA LEU A 99 -5.37 4.04 26.92
C LEU A 99 -6.82 3.70 26.53
N ILE A 100 -7.00 2.58 25.84
CA ILE A 100 -8.30 1.96 25.56
C ILE A 100 -8.28 0.52 26.09
N ILE A 101 -9.45 -0.01 26.43
CA ILE A 101 -9.64 -1.40 26.89
C ILE A 101 -9.53 -2.36 25.71
N ASN A 102 -10.12 -2.02 24.56
CA ASN A 102 -10.17 -2.88 23.38
C ASN A 102 -10.40 -2.08 22.09
N ASP A 103 -9.82 -2.53 20.97
CA ASP A 103 -10.04 -1.93 19.66
C ASP A 103 -11.53 -1.90 19.23
N ALA A 104 -12.37 -2.81 19.72
CA ALA A 104 -13.81 -2.83 19.48
C ALA A 104 -14.56 -1.60 20.05
N GLN A 105 -13.94 -0.82 20.94
CA GLN A 105 -14.51 0.46 21.40
C GLN A 105 -14.58 1.48 20.27
N ILE A 106 -13.72 1.35 19.25
CA ILE A 106 -13.63 2.31 18.16
C ILE A 106 -14.74 2.03 17.15
N ARG A 107 -15.83 2.81 17.22
CA ARG A 107 -17.02 2.61 16.37
C ARG A 107 -17.00 3.44 15.09
N ARG A 108 -16.24 4.52 15.08
CA ARG A 108 -16.11 5.44 13.94
C ARG A 108 -14.65 5.81 13.76
N ILE A 109 -14.13 5.67 12.54
CA ILE A 109 -12.74 5.98 12.22
C ILE A 109 -12.73 6.90 10.99
N ILE A 110 -12.10 8.06 11.13
CA ILE A 110 -11.70 8.91 10.01
C ILE A 110 -10.20 8.74 9.84
N ILE A 111 -9.78 8.51 8.60
CA ILE A 111 -8.37 8.43 8.24
C ILE A 111 -8.09 9.55 7.26
N GLU A 112 -7.14 10.40 7.61
CA GLU A 112 -6.65 11.47 6.75
C GLU A 112 -5.18 11.23 6.43
N GLU A 113 -4.85 11.37 5.15
CA GLU A 113 -3.51 11.17 4.64
C GLU A 113 -2.88 12.52 4.27
N PHE A 114 -1.66 12.72 4.75
CA PHE A 114 -0.85 13.90 4.51
C PHE A 114 0.58 13.51 4.17
N TYR A 115 1.33 14.46 3.61
CA TYR A 115 2.74 14.28 3.28
C TYR A 115 3.60 15.31 4.03
N ASP A 116 4.54 14.81 4.82
CA ASP A 116 5.53 15.60 5.55
C ASP A 116 6.88 14.89 5.47
N LYS A 117 7.77 15.44 4.63
CA LYS A 117 9.09 14.85 4.36
C LYS A 117 10.06 15.02 5.53
N GLU A 118 9.88 16.07 6.32
CA GLU A 118 10.78 16.45 7.41
C GLU A 118 10.37 15.71 8.68
N ASN A 119 9.07 15.71 9.01
CA ASN A 119 8.53 15.17 10.25
C ASN A 119 7.39 14.17 10.00
N PRO A 120 7.68 12.99 9.43
CA PRO A 120 6.68 11.94 9.31
C PRO A 120 6.24 11.48 10.70
N ARG A 121 4.94 11.30 10.88
CA ARG A 121 4.32 10.96 12.17
C ARG A 121 2.89 10.46 11.94
N PHE A 122 2.25 9.96 12.99
CA PHE A 122 0.80 9.93 13.04
C PHE A 122 0.29 10.72 14.24
N GLU A 123 -0.90 11.27 14.08
CA GLU A 123 -1.67 11.90 15.14
C GLU A 123 -3.00 11.18 15.25
N LEU A 124 -3.27 10.61 16.41
CA LEU A 124 -4.52 9.95 16.73
C LEU A 124 -5.26 10.74 17.80
N GLU A 125 -6.49 11.12 17.50
CA GLU A 125 -7.40 11.74 18.45
C GLU A 125 -8.57 10.79 18.72
N LEU A 126 -8.85 10.55 19.99
CA LEU A 126 -9.93 9.68 20.47
C LEU A 126 -10.95 10.52 21.22
N PHE A 127 -12.22 10.39 20.87
CA PHE A 127 -13.33 11.12 21.49
C PHE A 127 -14.42 10.16 21.96
N GLY A 128 -14.91 10.36 23.18
CA GLY A 128 -16.06 9.61 23.72
C GLY A 128 -17.36 9.92 22.98
N GLU A 129 -18.05 8.88 22.49
CA GLU A 129 -19.34 9.02 21.78
C GLU A 129 -20.43 9.64 22.67
N SER A 130 -20.34 9.52 23.99
CA SER A 130 -21.30 10.17 24.91
C SER A 130 -21.24 11.70 24.85
N SER A 131 -20.06 12.25 24.56
CA SER A 131 -19.78 13.69 24.67
C SER A 131 -19.57 14.35 23.31
N TYR A 132 -19.24 13.58 22.28
CA TYR A 132 -18.88 14.08 20.97
C TYR A 132 -19.66 13.37 19.86
N LYS A 133 -20.01 14.13 18.82
CA LYS A 133 -20.62 13.61 17.59
C LYS A 133 -19.86 14.17 16.38
N ILE A 134 -19.74 13.36 15.33
CA ILE A 134 -19.25 13.83 14.04
C ILE A 134 -20.41 13.99 13.07
N ASN A 135 -20.39 15.09 12.33
CA ASN A 135 -21.28 15.38 11.21
C ASN A 135 -20.44 15.51 9.92
N TYR A 136 -20.93 15.01 8.80
CA TYR A 136 -20.26 15.14 7.50
C TYR A 136 -21.24 15.66 6.45
N GLU A 137 -20.76 16.58 5.63
CA GLU A 137 -21.48 17.09 4.47
C GLU A 137 -20.57 17.01 3.24
N VAL A 138 -21.08 16.46 2.14
CA VAL A 138 -20.35 16.39 0.87
C VAL A 138 -20.86 17.52 -0.01
N LEU A 139 -20.00 18.53 -0.22
CA LEU A 139 -20.33 19.72 -1.01
C LEU A 139 -19.57 19.71 -2.33
N GLU A 140 -20.20 20.28 -3.35
CA GLU A 140 -19.52 20.54 -4.63
C GLU A 140 -18.58 21.73 -4.48
N LYS A 141 -17.33 21.58 -4.94
CA LYS A 141 -16.34 22.67 -4.90
C LYS A 141 -16.66 23.69 -5.98
N ALA A 142 -16.63 24.98 -5.63
CA ALA A 142 -16.85 26.08 -6.57
C ALA A 142 -15.80 26.13 -7.71
N SER A 143 -14.56 25.71 -7.42
CA SER A 143 -13.48 25.55 -8.39
C SER A 143 -12.95 24.12 -8.36
N LYS A 144 -12.65 23.55 -9.54
CA LYS A 144 -12.12 22.19 -9.66
C LYS A 144 -10.61 22.18 -9.38
N ASP A 145 -10.18 21.30 -8.49
CA ASP A 145 -8.76 21.00 -8.28
C ASP A 145 -8.21 20.16 -9.43
N GLU A 146 -6.87 20.12 -9.56
CA GLU A 146 -6.20 19.23 -10.48
C GLU A 146 -6.50 17.77 -10.12
N LYS A 147 -6.96 17.00 -11.11
CA LYS A 147 -7.28 15.59 -10.91
C LYS A 147 -6.00 14.76 -10.74
N ILE A 148 -5.93 13.96 -9.68
CA ILE A 148 -4.91 12.92 -9.53
C ILE A 148 -5.32 11.73 -10.40
N THR A 149 -4.45 11.33 -11.32
CA THR A 149 -4.70 10.18 -12.21
C THR A 149 -3.94 8.96 -11.74
N TYR A 150 -4.67 7.87 -11.48
CA TYR A 150 -4.07 6.60 -11.07
C TYR A 150 -3.85 5.70 -12.27
N CYS A 151 -2.67 5.08 -12.33
CA CYS A 151 -2.33 4.08 -13.34
C CYS A 151 -2.23 2.69 -12.68
N PRO A 152 -2.53 1.62 -13.44
CA PRO A 152 -2.28 0.26 -12.98
C PRO A 152 -0.80 0.06 -12.62
N PRO A 153 -0.49 -0.89 -11.71
CA PRO A 153 0.88 -1.25 -11.38
C PRO A 153 1.72 -1.48 -12.65
N PRO A 154 3.03 -1.11 -12.64
CA PRO A 154 3.90 -1.26 -13.82
C PRO A 154 3.85 -2.66 -14.43
N ASN A 155 3.69 -3.69 -13.60
CA ASN A 155 3.68 -5.10 -13.99
C ASN A 155 2.37 -5.58 -14.64
N THR A 156 1.30 -4.78 -14.62
CA THR A 156 -0.02 -5.12 -15.20
C THR A 156 -0.42 -4.22 -16.36
N LYS A 157 0.43 -3.25 -16.75
CA LYS A 157 0.19 -2.33 -17.88
C LYS A 157 -0.18 -3.03 -19.19
N GLY A 158 0.26 -4.28 -19.40
CA GLY A 158 -0.07 -5.07 -20.58
C GLY A 158 -1.45 -5.76 -20.57
N LYS A 159 -2.13 -5.88 -19.42
CA LYS A 159 -3.40 -6.64 -19.33
C LYS A 159 -4.66 -5.78 -19.43
N LEU A 160 -4.57 -4.48 -19.11
CA LEU A 160 -5.71 -3.56 -19.12
C LEU A 160 -5.99 -2.94 -20.51
N ASN A 161 -5.04 -3.06 -21.44
CA ASN A 161 -5.24 -2.70 -22.85
C ASN A 161 -5.64 -3.92 -23.69
N LYS A 162 -6.78 -4.54 -23.36
CA LYS A 162 -7.53 -5.33 -24.33
C LYS A 162 -8.82 -4.57 -24.64
N ASN A 163 -8.72 -3.51 -25.44
CA ASN A 163 -9.82 -3.17 -26.32
C ASN A 163 -9.35 -2.44 -27.59
N THR A 164 -9.84 -2.99 -28.70
CA THR A 164 -9.85 -2.50 -30.08
C THR A 164 -8.49 -2.19 -30.71
N LYS A 165 -7.91 -3.23 -31.34
CA LYS A 165 -7.06 -3.06 -32.52
C LYS A 165 -7.83 -2.24 -33.54
N ASN A 166 -7.55 -0.93 -33.62
CA ASN A 166 -7.75 -0.21 -34.86
C ASN A 166 -6.80 -0.82 -35.88
N THR A 167 -7.37 -1.58 -36.82
CA THR A 167 -6.75 -2.01 -38.08
C THR A 167 -6.32 -0.75 -38.85
N LYS A 168 -5.15 -0.22 -38.52
CA LYS A 168 -4.40 0.61 -39.46
C LYS A 168 -3.67 -0.35 -40.38
N ASN A 169 -4.16 -0.40 -41.62
CA ASN A 169 -3.49 -0.96 -42.79
C ASN A 169 -1.99 -0.65 -42.72
N LYS A 170 -1.19 -1.66 -42.35
CA LYS A 170 0.25 -1.61 -42.56
C LYS A 170 0.48 -2.14 -43.97
N THR A 171 0.90 -1.23 -44.83
CA THR A 171 1.58 -1.49 -46.08
C THR A 171 2.54 -2.67 -45.93
N ASP A 172 2.42 -3.64 -46.84
CA ASP A 172 3.26 -4.83 -46.95
C ASP A 172 4.74 -4.43 -47.02
N SER A 173 5.40 -4.40 -45.86
CA SER A 173 6.86 -4.43 -45.80
C SER A 173 7.30 -5.85 -46.17
N LEU A 174 7.60 -6.04 -47.45
CA LEU A 174 8.18 -7.26 -48.01
C LEU A 174 9.37 -7.72 -47.14
N THR A 175 9.12 -8.74 -46.32
CA THR A 175 10.13 -9.26 -45.40
C THR A 175 10.99 -10.26 -46.18
N ILE A 176 12.28 -9.94 -46.35
CA ILE A 176 13.23 -10.74 -47.12
C ILE A 176 14.16 -11.48 -46.17
N CYS A 177 14.47 -12.75 -46.47
CA CYS A 177 15.45 -13.50 -45.69
C CYS A 177 16.87 -12.99 -45.95
N SER A 178 17.62 -12.70 -44.89
CA SER A 178 19.02 -12.25 -44.93
C SER A 178 20.00 -13.32 -45.47
N ILE A 179 19.58 -14.60 -45.55
CA ILE A 179 20.44 -15.70 -46.01
C ILE A 179 20.16 -16.08 -47.47
N CYS A 180 18.88 -16.28 -47.83
CA CYS A 180 18.53 -16.73 -49.18
C CYS A 180 17.95 -15.65 -50.10
N GLY A 181 17.75 -14.42 -49.62
CA GLY A 181 17.16 -13.33 -50.39
C GLY A 181 15.71 -13.56 -50.84
N LYS A 182 15.06 -14.65 -50.39
CA LYS A 182 13.68 -14.97 -50.77
C LYS A 182 12.67 -14.16 -49.94
N LYS A 183 11.58 -13.76 -50.59
CA LYS A 183 10.43 -13.10 -49.97
C LYS A 183 9.70 -14.09 -49.06
N ILE A 184 9.50 -13.72 -47.80
CA ILE A 184 8.81 -14.52 -46.79
C ILE A 184 7.34 -14.10 -46.80
N LYS A 185 6.44 -14.97 -47.28
CA LYS A 185 5.02 -14.63 -47.51
C LYS A 185 4.10 -14.89 -46.32
N ASN A 186 4.58 -15.51 -45.25
CA ASN A 186 3.82 -15.78 -44.03
C ASN A 186 4.79 -15.78 -42.85
N ASN A 187 4.31 -15.75 -41.61
CA ASN A 187 5.03 -15.57 -40.33
C ASN A 187 6.11 -16.64 -40.00
N ASP A 188 6.85 -17.11 -41.00
CA ASP A 188 7.71 -18.28 -41.04
C ASP A 188 9.20 -17.87 -41.07
N PHE A 189 9.52 -16.94 -40.16
CA PHE A 189 10.85 -16.38 -39.98
C PHE A 189 11.21 -16.31 -38.49
N ILE A 190 12.50 -16.27 -38.24
CA ILE A 190 13.10 -16.06 -36.92
C ILE A 190 13.94 -14.79 -37.02
N THR A 191 13.92 -13.99 -35.97
CA THR A 191 14.71 -12.76 -35.89
C THR A 191 15.92 -12.93 -34.95
N GLY A 192 17.08 -12.51 -35.42
CA GLY A 192 18.32 -12.40 -34.65
C GLY A 192 18.67 -10.94 -34.38
N ASP A 193 19.58 -10.69 -33.43
CA ASP A 193 20.17 -9.37 -33.15
C ASP A 193 19.15 -8.25 -32.93
N LYS A 194 18.25 -8.45 -31.95
CA LYS A 194 17.19 -7.49 -31.59
C LYS A 194 16.31 -7.09 -32.80
N GLY A 195 16.15 -7.99 -33.78
CA GLY A 195 15.28 -7.77 -34.94
C GLY A 195 15.99 -7.27 -36.21
N ARG A 196 17.32 -7.19 -36.23
CA ARG A 196 18.08 -6.74 -37.42
C ARG A 196 18.22 -7.83 -38.48
N THR A 197 18.27 -9.09 -38.07
CA THR A 197 18.54 -10.21 -38.98
C THR A 197 17.28 -11.06 -39.10
N ILE A 198 16.82 -11.34 -40.33
CA ILE A 198 15.59 -12.11 -40.57
C ILE A 198 15.92 -13.38 -41.34
N ILE A 199 15.66 -14.54 -40.74
CA ILE A 199 16.03 -15.85 -41.30
C ILE A 199 14.78 -16.69 -41.49
N CYS A 200 14.56 -17.26 -42.69
CA CYS A 200 13.46 -18.19 -42.92
C CYS A 200 13.78 -19.56 -42.31
N LYS A 201 12.75 -20.30 -41.86
CA LYS A 201 12.95 -21.62 -41.22
C LYS A 201 13.67 -22.62 -42.12
N SER A 202 13.50 -22.53 -43.44
CA SER A 202 14.21 -23.39 -44.40
C SER A 202 15.73 -23.15 -44.43
N CYS A 203 16.19 -21.92 -44.15
CA CYS A 203 17.62 -21.64 -44.03
C CYS A 203 18.15 -22.07 -42.67
N LEU A 204 17.35 -21.91 -41.60
CA LEU A 204 17.73 -22.37 -40.27
C LEU A 204 17.93 -23.89 -40.22
N GLY A 205 17.01 -24.65 -40.82
CA GLY A 205 17.10 -26.12 -40.84
C GLY A 205 18.24 -26.69 -41.69
N LYS A 206 18.97 -25.86 -42.45
CA LYS A 206 20.22 -26.25 -43.14
C LYS A 206 21.47 -25.90 -42.34
N MET A 207 21.33 -25.13 -41.26
CA MET A 207 22.41 -24.73 -40.37
C MET A 207 22.42 -25.52 -39.05
N LEU A 208 21.41 -26.36 -38.84
CA LEU A 208 21.34 -27.41 -37.82
C LEU A 208 21.62 -28.76 -38.50
#